data_AF-A0A941JI15-F1
#
_entry.id   AF-A0A941JI15-F1
#
_cell.length_a   1.000
_cell.length_b   1.000
_cell.length_c   1.000
_cell.angle_alpha   90.00
_cell.angle_beta   90.00
_cell.angle_gamma   90.00
#
_symmetry.space_group_name_H-M   'P 1'
#
loop_
_entity.id
_entity.type
_entity.pdbx_description
1 polymer ?
#
loop_
_entity_poly.entity_id
_entity_poly.type
_entity_poly.pdbx_seq_one_letter_code
_entity_poly.pdbx_strand_id
1 'polypeptide(L)'
;MPEETIFTMPLEPALHAAFLAQAAAENRPASQIVSELMRDYVAQHQPASDHDDYRRSKIDAARASMRAGLGRPNDEIEAVYAARRKRTATEDQA
;
A
#
# COMPACT_ATOMS: atom_id res chain seq x y z
N MET A 1 -6.47 -17.22 21.58
CA MET A 1 -6.03 -16.20 22.56
C MET A 1 -4.90 -15.43 21.88
N PRO A 2 -5.00 -14.11 21.67
CA PRO A 2 -3.87 -13.36 21.14
C PRO A 2 -2.70 -13.49 22.13
N GLU A 3 -1.52 -13.79 21.62
CA GLU A 3 -0.30 -13.92 22.41
C GLU A 3 0.08 -12.54 22.96
N GLU A 4 -0.11 -12.32 24.26
CA GLU A 4 0.30 -11.06 24.91
C GLU A 4 1.83 -11.03 25.00
N THR A 5 2.46 -10.26 24.12
CA THR A 5 3.91 -10.02 24.14
C THR A 5 4.19 -8.70 24.86
N ILE A 6 5.04 -8.73 25.90
CA ILE A 6 5.46 -7.54 26.62
C ILE A 6 6.66 -6.91 25.91
N PHE A 7 6.52 -5.65 25.54
CA PHE A 7 7.59 -4.86 24.96
C PHE A 7 8.20 -3.93 26.01
N THR A 8 9.47 -4.17 26.35
CA THR A 8 10.24 -3.34 27.30
C THR A 8 11.34 -2.62 26.55
N MET A 9 11.32 -1.29 26.57
CA MET A 9 12.39 -0.45 26.04
C MET A 9 12.67 0.73 26.97
N PRO A 10 13.92 1.24 27.00
CA PRO A 10 14.21 2.47 27.73
C PRO A 10 13.50 3.66 27.07
N LEU A 11 12.84 4.48 27.89
CA LEU A 11 12.20 5.72 27.46
C LEU A 11 12.66 6.86 28.38
N GLU A 12 12.84 8.04 27.82
CA GLU A 12 13.17 9.23 28.62
C GLU A 12 12.03 9.52 29.62
N PRO A 13 12.32 9.74 30.92
CA PRO A 13 11.29 9.95 31.94
C PRO A 13 10.34 11.11 31.63
N ALA A 14 10.86 12.20 31.05
CA ALA A 14 10.07 13.36 30.66
C ALA A 14 9.07 13.01 29.54
N LEU A 15 9.52 12.24 28.53
CA LEU A 15 8.67 11.79 27.43
C LEU A 15 7.61 10.81 27.91
N HIS A 16 7.95 9.89 28.81
CA HIS A 16 7.00 8.97 29.42
C HIS A 16 5.88 9.70 30.17
N ALA A 17 6.24 10.68 31.01
CA ALA A 17 5.27 11.47 31.76
C ALA A 17 4.36 12.29 30.84
N ALA A 18 4.91 12.94 29.81
CA ALA A 18 4.14 13.70 28.83
C ALA A 18 3.17 12.80 28.06
N PHE A 19 3.62 11.62 27.63
CA PHE A 19 2.80 10.65 26.91
C PHE A 19 1.63 10.15 27.77
N LEU A 20 1.87 9.79 29.03
CA LEU A 20 0.81 9.35 29.94
C LEU A 20 -0.20 10.47 30.23
N ALA A 21 0.26 11.71 30.40
CA ALA A 21 -0.62 12.86 30.61
C ALA A 21 -1.53 13.09 29.40
N GLN A 22 -0.99 12.99 28.18
CA GLN A 22 -1.76 13.14 26.95
C GLN A 22 -2.75 11.98 26.76
N ALA A 23 -2.31 10.74 26.98
CA ALA A 23 -3.17 9.56 26.90
C ALA A 23 -4.34 9.65 27.90
N ALA A 24 -4.09 10.14 29.12
CA ALA A 24 -5.12 10.38 30.12
C ALA A 24 -6.09 11.49 29.70
N ALA A 25 -5.59 12.58 29.10
CA ALA A 25 -6.43 13.67 28.57
C ALA A 25 -7.36 13.19 27.45
N GLU A 26 -6.90 12.24 26.63
CA GLU A 26 -7.69 11.59 25.58
C GLU A 26 -8.57 10.45 26.11
N ASN A 27 -8.43 10.08 27.39
CA ASN A 27 -9.09 8.94 28.02
C ASN A 27 -8.83 7.62 27.28
N ARG A 28 -7.62 7.47 26.73
CA ARG A 28 -7.17 6.32 25.94
C ARG A 28 -6.06 5.56 26.67
N PRO A 29 -6.04 4.22 26.62
CA PRO A 29 -4.94 3.45 27.18
C PRO A 29 -3.63 3.72 26.45
N ALA A 30 -2.57 4.03 27.19
CA ALA A 30 -1.23 4.27 26.65
C ALA A 30 -0.72 3.10 25.78
N SER A 31 -0.97 1.85 26.21
CA SER A 31 -0.62 0.64 25.47
C SER A 31 -1.34 0.53 24.12
N GLN A 32 -2.60 0.99 24.05
CA GLN A 32 -3.36 1.01 22.80
C GLN A 32 -2.74 1.99 21.81
N ILE A 33 -2.42 3.20 22.26
CA ILE A 33 -1.79 4.24 21.42
C ILE A 33 -0.44 3.74 20.89
N VAL A 34 0.41 3.16 21.75
CA VAL A 34 1.71 2.59 21.31
C VAL A 34 1.51 1.46 20.29
N SER A 35 0.54 0.58 20.50
CA SER A 35 0.25 -0.51 19.57
C SER A 35 -0.21 -0.01 18.20
N GLU A 36 -1.04 1.04 18.17
CA GLU A 36 -1.45 1.70 16.92
C GLU A 36 -0.27 2.36 16.22
N LEU A 37 0.54 3.14 16.95
CA LEU A 37 1.75 3.78 16.40
C LEU A 37 2.73 2.76 15.82
N MET A 38 2.92 1.62 16.48
CA MET A 38 3.78 0.55 15.97
C MET A 38 3.21 -0.09 14.70
N ARG A 39 1.89 -0.33 14.63
CA ARG A 39 1.25 -0.84 13.42
C ARG A 39 1.36 0.14 12.28
N ASP A 40 1.15 1.42 12.53
CA ASP A 40 1.26 2.47 11.52
C ASP A 40 2.69 2.61 11.01
N TYR A 41 3.68 2.54 11.92
CA TYR A 41 5.08 2.55 11.55
C TYR A 41 5.44 1.35 10.66
N VAL A 42 5.01 0.14 11.03
CA VAL A 42 5.21 -1.05 10.19
C VAL A 42 4.47 -0.89 8.87
N ALA A 43 3.22 -0.43 8.84
CA ALA A 43 2.47 -0.26 7.60
C ALA A 43 3.09 0.77 6.64
N GLN A 44 3.70 1.83 7.17
CA GLN A 44 4.38 2.85 6.39
C GLN A 44 5.75 2.40 5.85
N HIS A 45 6.46 1.56 6.60
CA HIS A 45 7.83 1.14 6.29
C HIS A 45 7.95 -0.28 5.74
N GLN A 46 6.90 -1.09 5.86
CA GLN A 46 6.79 -2.31 5.08
C GLN A 46 6.67 -1.84 3.62
N PRO A 47 7.58 -2.23 2.72
CA PRO A 47 7.28 -2.10 1.31
C PRO A 47 5.93 -2.76 1.12
N ALA A 48 5.03 -2.13 0.35
CA ALA A 48 3.80 -2.79 -0.07
C ALA A 48 4.25 -3.99 -0.91
N SER A 49 4.66 -5.09 -0.28
CA SER A 49 5.63 -6.03 -0.85
C SER A 49 5.05 -6.58 -2.13
N ASP A 50 3.75 -6.83 -2.13
CA ASP A 50 3.04 -7.32 -3.30
C ASP A 50 2.82 -6.23 -4.37
N HIS A 51 2.57 -4.98 -3.98
CA HIS A 51 2.26 -3.90 -4.92
C HIS A 51 3.51 -3.29 -5.57
N ASP A 52 4.58 -3.11 -4.80
CA ASP A 52 5.85 -2.59 -5.29
C ASP A 52 6.63 -3.64 -6.09
N ASP A 53 6.59 -4.91 -5.72
CA ASP A 53 7.19 -5.98 -6.53
C ASP A 53 6.41 -6.18 -7.84
N TYR A 54 5.07 -6.15 -7.77
CA TYR A 54 4.23 -6.14 -8.97
C TYR A 54 4.56 -4.93 -9.86
N ARG A 55 4.65 -3.73 -9.28
CA ARG A 55 4.98 -2.51 -10.04
C ARG A 55 6.37 -2.58 -10.67
N ARG A 56 7.38 -3.06 -9.94
CA ARG A 56 8.73 -3.26 -10.46
C ARG A 56 8.74 -4.27 -11.60
N SER A 57 8.10 -5.43 -11.42
CA SER A 57 7.94 -6.46 -12.45
C SER A 57 7.27 -5.91 -13.71
N LYS A 58 6.20 -5.12 -13.58
CA LYS A 58 5.50 -4.48 -14.71
C LYS A 58 6.38 -3.47 -15.43
N ILE A 59 7.15 -2.67 -14.71
CA ILE A 59 8.08 -1.68 -15.29
C ILE A 59 9.20 -2.39 -16.04
N ASP A 60 9.79 -3.43 -15.45
CA ASP A 60 10.89 -4.15 -16.08
C ASP A 60 10.42 -4.90 -17.34
N ALA A 61 9.24 -5.52 -17.30
CA ALA A 61 8.61 -6.11 -18.48
C ALA A 61 8.33 -5.06 -19.58
N ALA A 62 7.81 -3.88 -19.22
CA ALA A 62 7.57 -2.80 -20.19
C ALA A 62 8.89 -2.29 -20.81
N ARG A 63 9.93 -2.08 -20.00
CA ARG A 63 11.26 -1.68 -20.48
C ARG A 63 11.91 -2.74 -21.36
N ALA A 64 11.74 -4.02 -21.04
CA ALA A 64 12.22 -5.12 -21.87
C ALA A 64 11.49 -5.15 -23.23
N SER A 65 10.16 -5.00 -23.22
CA SER A 65 9.33 -4.92 -24.43
C SER A 65 9.73 -3.75 -25.34
N MET A 66 9.94 -2.56 -24.76
CA MET A 66 10.42 -1.38 -25.49
C MET A 66 11.80 -1.62 -26.12
N ARG A 67 12.74 -2.19 -25.36
CA ARG A 67 14.09 -2.52 -25.87
C ARG A 67 14.06 -3.59 -26.95
N ALA A 68 13.10 -4.52 -26.89
CA ALA A 68 12.90 -5.55 -27.91
C ALA A 68 12.10 -5.06 -29.13
N GLY A 69 11.66 -3.80 -29.16
CA GLY A 69 10.87 -3.25 -30.28
C GLY A 69 9.45 -3.82 -30.36
N LEU A 70 8.93 -4.41 -29.28
CA LEU A 70 7.59 -5.02 -29.23
C LEU A 70 6.47 -4.00 -28.94
N GLY A 71 6.78 -2.70 -29.02
CA GLY A 71 5.80 -1.62 -28.90
C GLY A 71 4.87 -1.56 -30.11
N ARG A 72 3.63 -1.14 -29.88
CA ARG A 72 2.65 -0.88 -30.95
C ARG A 72 2.38 0.62 -31.05
N PRO A 73 2.12 1.15 -32.25
CA PRO A 73 1.77 2.54 -32.41
C PRO A 73 0.38 2.81 -31.83
N ASN A 74 0.17 4.06 -31.40
CA ASN A 74 -1.01 4.44 -30.61
C ASN A 74 -2.32 4.31 -31.40
N ASP A 75 -2.30 4.60 -32.69
CA ASP A 75 -3.42 4.48 -33.61
C ASP A 75 -3.94 3.04 -33.75
N GLU A 76 -3.04 2.06 -33.85
CA GLU A 76 -3.38 0.64 -33.88
C GLU A 76 -4.06 0.22 -32.56
N ILE A 77 -3.53 0.68 -31.43
CA ILE A 77 -4.11 0.43 -30.10
C ILE A 77 -5.51 1.03 -30.01
N GLU A 78 -5.70 2.29 -30.40
CA GLU A 78 -7.01 2.94 -30.36
C GLU A 78 -8.06 2.24 -31.23
N ALA A 79 -7.67 1.77 -32.42
CA ALA A 79 -8.56 1.00 -33.29
C ALA A 79 -9.01 -0.31 -32.63
N VAL A 80 -8.10 -1.05 -31.99
CA VAL A 80 -8.39 -2.29 -31.28
C VAL A 80 -9.32 -2.04 -30.09
N TYR A 81 -9.05 -1.02 -29.28
CA TYR A 81 -9.87 -0.72 -28.11
C TYR A 81 -11.24 -0.13 -28.51
N ALA A 82 -11.34 0.65 -29.58
CA ALA A 82 -12.62 1.08 -30.13
C ALA A 82 -13.48 -0.11 -30.58
N ALA A 83 -12.88 -1.10 -31.26
CA ALA A 83 -13.58 -2.33 -31.65
C ALA A 83 -14.01 -3.17 -30.44
N ARG A 84 -13.20 -3.24 -29.38
CA ARG A 84 -13.56 -3.92 -28.12
C ARG A 84 -14.74 -3.24 -27.42
N ARG A 85 -14.69 -1.92 -27.26
CA ARG A 85 -15.77 -1.14 -26.62
C ARG A 85 -17.11 -1.31 -27.35
N LYS A 86 -17.10 -1.31 -28.68
CA LYS A 86 -18.30 -1.55 -29.48
C LYS A 86 -18.90 -2.94 -29.24
N ARG A 87 -18.05 -3.96 -29.10
CA ARG A 87 -18.47 -5.36 -28.89
C ARG A 87 -19.12 -5.56 -27.53
N THR A 88 -18.50 -5.04 -26.48
CA THR A 88 -19.07 -5.09 -25.12
C THR A 88 -20.36 -4.28 -25.04
N ALA A 89 -20.46 -3.14 -25.72
CA ALA A 89 -21.70 -2.37 -25.80
C ALA A 89 -22.84 -3.08 -26.54
N THR A 90 -22.54 -3.92 -27.54
CA THR A 90 -23.55 -4.78 -28.20
C THR A 90 -23.92 -6.02 -27.39
N GLU A 91 -23.02 -6.55 -26.57
CA GLU A 91 -23.29 -7.71 -25.69
C GLU A 91 -24.14 -7.33 -24.46
N ASP A 92 -24.04 -6.09 -23.98
CA ASP A 92 -24.83 -5.55 -22.85
C ASP A 92 -26.25 -5.09 -23.27
N GLN A 93 -26.55 -5.13 -24.57
CA GLN A 93 -27.83 -4.73 -25.18
C GLN A 93 -28.62 -5.92 -25.78
N ALA A 94 -28.13 -7.15 -25.63
CA ALA A 94 -28.76 -8.39 -26.09
C ALA A 94 -29.26 -9.23 -24.91
#